data_AF-A0A127K763-F1
#
_entry.id   AF-A0A127K763-F1
#
_cell.length_a   1.000
_cell.length_b   1.000
_cell.length_c   1.000
_cell.angle_alpha   90.00
_cell.angle_beta   90.00
_cell.angle_gamma   90.00
#
_symmetry.space_group_name_H-M   'P 1'
#
loop_
_entity.id
_entity.type
_entity.pdbx_description
1 polymer ?
#
loop_
_entity_poly.entity_id
_entity_poly.type
_entity_poly.pdbx_seq_one_letter_code
_entity_poly.pdbx_strand_id
1 'polypeptide(L)'
;MMLDFIEHVPRAELVEILTALRPCMSASAVVVVNTPDFFVDNDVVTEGLNELGRDSSDFVAETQGMHCNRYTLDSLRQFFAGLGYLAVSRGHYFVLATTPQNNWLGELSYRQLWNEARDRGCRLAGAWPRESFEVPYPVAETPELKTFGEGNLSGVSLYVTKSYEEYYRNGNYDDFLSEYLTRFDLSGQTVFDIGAFVGANTLQFSRMVGEGGLVCSFEPNPFNRDRLRLNLSENPHLDERVRVFPFAVSDQEGQINFRLHRNVDAGISSASYIDGAHTTMTDVELSNFGFTDVSVDVCTIDEFVERTAFSPKCIKLDIEGAEHLALFGAAKTLATHRPILLIELHSTFCAATVINTLAKFGYTSEVLFVEPDGRCFIGSNSAAPIDAKPETGVLQLKFDTLRAEMAHIRRKSEADAARLSASTQECSSLKLELAGANDRVRELEVQQLDLQRRFNEQQVILASVQANLLRYQLFPIIRLARKIKRIFSGS
;
A
#
# COMPACT_ATOMS: atom_id res chain seq x y z
N MET A 1 16.67 6.00 -26.93
CA MET A 1 15.61 5.02 -26.63
C MET A 1 16.28 3.85 -25.93
N MET A 2 15.68 3.33 -24.87
CA MET A 2 16.10 2.16 -24.12
C MET A 2 14.92 1.21 -24.15
N LEU A 3 14.92 0.27 -25.09
CA LEU A 3 13.82 -0.67 -25.28
C LEU A 3 14.25 -2.03 -24.76
N ASP A 4 13.52 -2.57 -23.78
CA ASP A 4 13.80 -3.85 -23.12
C ASP A 4 15.28 -3.95 -22.73
N PHE A 5 15.73 -2.96 -21.96
CA PHE A 5 17.14 -2.69 -21.70
C PHE A 5 17.43 -2.49 -20.22
N ILE A 6 16.65 -1.62 -19.56
CA ILE A 6 16.99 -1.17 -18.20
C ILE A 6 16.76 -2.24 -17.14
N GLU A 7 15.83 -3.15 -17.38
CA GLU A 7 15.57 -4.35 -16.59
C GLU A 7 16.71 -5.37 -16.72
N HIS A 8 17.53 -5.27 -17.76
CA HIS A 8 18.60 -6.23 -18.07
C HIS A 8 20.01 -5.73 -17.73
N VAL A 9 20.12 -4.52 -17.20
CA VAL A 9 21.39 -3.91 -16.81
C VAL A 9 21.40 -3.73 -15.29
N PRO A 10 22.46 -4.18 -14.57
CA PRO A 10 22.63 -3.89 -13.16
C PRO A 10 22.44 -2.41 -12.84
N ARG A 11 21.74 -2.07 -11.74
CA ARG A 11 21.44 -0.66 -11.42
C ARG A 11 22.69 0.21 -11.36
N ALA A 12 23.78 -0.31 -10.81
CA ALA A 12 25.07 0.39 -10.75
C ALA A 12 25.61 0.78 -12.14
N GLU A 13 25.55 -0.14 -13.11
CA GLU A 13 25.96 0.13 -14.49
C GLU A 13 24.99 1.09 -15.18
N LEU A 14 23.69 0.95 -14.93
CA LEU A 14 22.68 1.86 -15.47
C LEU A 14 22.87 3.30 -14.96
N VAL A 15 23.29 3.48 -13.71
CA VAL A 15 23.69 4.78 -13.15
C VAL A 15 24.85 5.38 -13.94
N GLU A 16 25.88 4.60 -14.25
CA GLU A 16 27.03 5.08 -15.05
C GLU A 16 26.59 5.49 -16.46
N ILE A 17 25.76 4.67 -17.11
CA ILE A 17 25.24 4.93 -18.47
C ILE A 17 24.43 6.22 -18.50
N LEU A 18 23.47 6.39 -17.59
CA LEU A 18 22.60 7.57 -17.53
C LEU A 18 23.39 8.83 -17.16
N THR A 19 24.37 8.71 -16.26
CA THR A 19 25.25 9.83 -15.89
C THR A 19 26.10 10.29 -17.08
N ALA A 20 26.66 9.35 -17.86
CA ALA A 20 27.44 9.65 -19.05
C ALA A 20 26.57 10.17 -20.21
N LEU A 21 25.31 9.74 -20.30
CA LEU A 21 24.37 10.17 -21.33
C LEU A 21 23.97 11.66 -21.17
N ARG A 22 23.77 12.12 -19.93
CA ARG A 22 23.31 13.48 -19.61
C ARG A 22 24.06 14.62 -20.30
N PRO A 23 25.41 14.73 -20.23
CA PRO A 23 26.14 15.81 -20.91
C PRO A 23 26.10 15.73 -22.43
N CYS A 24 25.73 14.57 -22.99
CA CYS A 24 25.62 14.36 -24.44
C CYS A 24 24.22 14.71 -24.98
N MET A 25 23.23 14.89 -24.11
CA MET A 25 21.85 15.19 -24.48
C MET A 25 21.59 16.69 -24.60
N SER A 26 20.89 17.11 -25.65
CA SER A 26 20.33 18.45 -25.72
C SER A 26 19.21 18.62 -24.69
N ALA A 27 18.98 19.84 -24.20
CA ALA A 27 17.88 20.15 -23.27
C ALA A 27 16.47 19.82 -23.82
N SER A 28 16.32 19.70 -25.14
CA SER A 28 15.08 19.33 -25.83
C SER A 28 14.96 17.83 -26.16
N ALA A 29 15.89 17.01 -25.70
CA ALA A 29 15.86 15.57 -25.93
C ALA A 29 14.97 14.87 -24.90
N VAL A 30 14.35 13.77 -25.35
CA VAL A 30 13.52 12.88 -24.53
C VAL A 30 14.18 11.51 -24.49
N VAL A 31 14.36 10.95 -23.30
CA VAL A 31 14.70 9.55 -23.11
C VAL A 31 13.40 8.76 -23.11
N VAL A 32 13.28 7.83 -24.05
CA VAL A 32 12.17 6.87 -24.08
C VAL A 32 12.66 5.56 -23.52
N VAL A 33 11.96 5.05 -22.51
CA VAL A 33 12.23 3.80 -21.82
C VAL A 33 11.05 2.87 -22.06
N ASN A 34 11.30 1.64 -22.48
CA ASN A 34 10.33 0.56 -22.43
C ASN A 34 10.85 -0.49 -21.44
N THR A 35 10.05 -0.73 -20.41
CA THR A 35 10.28 -1.78 -19.40
C THR A 35 8.91 -2.24 -18.91
N PRO A 36 8.75 -3.53 -18.54
CA PRO A 36 7.56 -3.96 -17.81
C PRO A 36 7.38 -3.18 -16.51
N ASP A 37 6.13 -2.89 -16.15
CA ASP A 37 5.76 -2.39 -14.82
C ASP A 37 5.65 -3.59 -13.87
N PHE A 38 6.60 -3.72 -12.94
CA PHE A 38 6.61 -4.84 -12.00
C PHE A 38 5.89 -4.50 -10.70
N PHE A 39 5.28 -5.51 -10.08
CA PHE A 39 4.65 -5.35 -8.77
C PHE A 39 5.65 -5.18 -7.62
N VAL A 40 6.88 -5.65 -7.78
CA VAL A 40 7.95 -5.56 -6.79
C VAL A 40 9.14 -4.85 -7.41
N ASP A 41 9.81 -4.05 -6.59
CA ASP A 41 11.12 -3.50 -6.91
C ASP A 41 12.19 -4.51 -6.47
N ASN A 42 13.25 -4.68 -7.27
CA ASN A 42 14.47 -5.33 -6.80
C ASN A 42 15.73 -4.80 -7.49
N ASP A 43 16.84 -4.90 -6.78
CA ASP A 43 18.19 -4.80 -7.33
C ASP A 43 18.91 -6.13 -7.13
N VAL A 44 19.07 -6.89 -8.23
CA VAL A 44 19.63 -8.26 -8.19
C VAL A 44 21.02 -8.29 -7.53
N VAL A 45 21.86 -7.29 -7.82
CA VAL A 45 23.24 -7.23 -7.33
C VAL A 45 23.26 -6.79 -5.86
N THR A 46 22.61 -5.67 -5.56
CA THR A 46 22.65 -5.07 -4.21
C THR A 46 21.97 -5.96 -3.17
N GLU A 47 20.92 -6.68 -3.55
CA GLU A 47 20.18 -7.58 -2.66
C GLU A 47 20.80 -8.99 -2.58
N GLY A 48 21.92 -9.24 -3.29
CA GLY A 48 22.60 -10.54 -3.30
C GLY A 48 21.74 -11.67 -3.88
N LEU A 49 20.81 -11.34 -4.78
CA LEU A 49 20.01 -12.33 -5.49
C LEU A 49 20.91 -13.09 -6.48
N ASN A 50 20.57 -14.35 -6.78
CA ASN A 50 21.35 -15.13 -7.72
C ASN A 50 21.22 -14.54 -9.13
N GLU A 51 22.27 -13.87 -9.59
CA GLU A 51 22.39 -13.32 -10.94
C GLU A 51 22.13 -14.38 -12.03
N LEU A 52 22.52 -15.64 -11.79
CA LEU A 52 22.28 -16.76 -12.71
C LEU A 52 21.06 -17.61 -12.33
N GLY A 53 20.21 -17.09 -11.43
CA GLY A 53 18.97 -17.74 -11.02
C GLY A 53 17.98 -17.77 -12.17
N ARG A 54 17.28 -18.90 -12.34
CA ARG A 54 16.27 -19.01 -13.40
C ARG A 54 15.12 -18.03 -13.17
N ASP A 55 14.84 -17.18 -14.14
CA ASP A 55 13.64 -16.34 -14.23
C ASP A 55 12.75 -16.76 -15.42
N SER A 56 11.57 -16.17 -15.52
CA SER A 56 10.62 -16.35 -16.62
C SER A 56 11.24 -16.08 -18.00
N SER A 57 12.23 -15.19 -18.09
CA SER A 57 13.01 -14.91 -19.30
C SER A 57 13.90 -16.08 -19.72
N ASP A 58 14.31 -16.98 -18.81
CA ASP A 58 15.16 -18.13 -19.15
C ASP A 58 14.43 -19.26 -19.89
N PHE A 59 13.09 -19.17 -19.97
CA PHE A 59 12.30 -20.10 -20.79
C PHE A 59 12.27 -19.70 -22.27
N VAL A 60 12.76 -18.51 -22.61
CA VAL A 60 12.90 -18.00 -23.98
C VAL A 60 14.39 -17.99 -24.32
N ALA A 61 14.78 -18.66 -25.41
CA ALA A 61 16.19 -18.88 -25.74
C ALA A 61 16.95 -17.57 -25.97
N GLU A 62 16.26 -16.55 -26.47
CA GLU A 62 16.79 -15.22 -26.78
C GLU A 62 17.09 -14.39 -25.53
N THR A 63 16.40 -14.64 -24.41
CA THR A 63 16.54 -13.89 -23.16
C THR A 63 17.16 -14.71 -22.02
N GLN A 64 17.71 -15.87 -22.36
CA GLN A 64 18.33 -16.78 -21.40
C GLN A 64 19.63 -16.19 -20.83
N GLY A 65 19.74 -16.16 -19.50
CA GLY A 65 20.87 -15.60 -18.76
C GLY A 65 20.84 -14.08 -18.64
N MET A 66 19.76 -13.42 -19.05
CA MET A 66 19.60 -11.98 -18.83
C MET A 66 19.15 -11.74 -17.38
N HIS A 67 19.99 -11.06 -16.61
CA HIS A 67 19.65 -10.59 -15.26
C HIS A 67 18.39 -9.72 -15.32
N CYS A 68 17.47 -9.83 -14.36
CA CYS A 68 16.19 -9.12 -14.40
C CYS A 68 16.02 -8.27 -13.14
N ASN A 69 16.41 -7.01 -13.25
CA ASN A 69 15.99 -5.96 -12.32
C ASN A 69 14.53 -5.62 -12.60
N ARG A 70 13.77 -5.50 -11.53
CA ARG A 70 12.36 -5.16 -11.54
C ARG A 70 12.23 -3.76 -10.99
N TYR A 71 11.48 -2.96 -11.72
CA TYR A 71 11.09 -1.64 -11.29
C TYR A 71 9.58 -1.61 -11.18
N THR A 72 9.08 -1.24 -10.00
CA THR A 72 7.75 -0.63 -9.96
C THR A 72 7.79 0.70 -10.71
N LEU A 73 6.67 1.14 -11.26
CA LEU A 73 6.59 2.45 -11.89
C LEU A 73 7.11 3.60 -10.99
N ASP A 74 6.84 3.56 -9.69
CA ASP A 74 7.32 4.57 -8.74
C ASP A 74 8.84 4.51 -8.57
N SER A 75 9.40 3.32 -8.33
CA SER A 75 10.84 3.14 -8.23
C SER A 75 11.60 3.52 -9.51
N LEU A 76 11.03 3.25 -10.70
CA LEU A 76 11.60 3.68 -11.97
C LEU A 76 11.69 5.20 -12.04
N ARG A 77 10.59 5.89 -11.69
CA ARG A 77 10.54 7.35 -11.69
C ARG A 77 11.53 7.94 -10.70
N GLN A 78 11.58 7.42 -9.47
CA GLN A 78 12.52 7.86 -8.44
C GLN A 78 13.97 7.63 -8.85
N PHE A 79 14.27 6.48 -9.46
CA PHE A 79 15.60 6.16 -9.98
C PHE A 79 16.06 7.17 -11.03
N PHE A 80 15.22 7.47 -12.02
CA PHE A 80 15.52 8.48 -13.04
C PHE A 80 15.60 9.90 -12.44
N ALA A 81 14.70 10.25 -11.51
CA ALA A 81 14.69 11.53 -10.81
C ALA A 81 16.00 11.79 -10.06
N GLY A 82 16.52 10.78 -9.36
CA GLY A 82 17.80 10.84 -8.64
C GLY A 82 19.00 11.12 -9.56
N LEU A 83 18.89 10.80 -10.85
CA LEU A 83 19.92 11.03 -11.88
C LEU A 83 19.70 12.33 -12.68
N GLY A 84 18.68 13.12 -12.30
CA GLY A 84 18.35 14.41 -12.93
C GLY A 84 17.44 14.29 -14.15
N TYR A 85 16.72 13.18 -14.31
CA TYR A 85 15.71 12.97 -15.33
C TYR A 85 14.31 13.10 -14.73
N LEU A 86 13.44 13.87 -15.38
CA LEU A 86 12.07 14.11 -14.97
C LEU A 86 11.12 13.28 -15.84
N ALA A 87 10.29 12.45 -15.22
CA ALA A 87 9.20 11.78 -15.92
C ALA A 87 8.17 12.82 -16.42
N VAL A 88 7.88 12.85 -17.72
CA VAL A 88 6.88 13.73 -18.36
C VAL A 88 5.62 12.99 -18.79
N SER A 89 5.58 11.71 -18.43
CA SER A 89 4.49 10.77 -18.60
C SER A 89 4.51 9.84 -17.38
N ARG A 90 3.56 8.91 -17.28
CA ARG A 90 3.48 7.91 -16.21
C ARG A 90 4.78 7.14 -16.00
N GLY A 91 5.60 6.90 -17.01
CA GLY A 91 6.93 6.34 -16.75
C GLY A 91 7.81 6.06 -17.95
N HIS A 92 7.33 6.13 -19.19
CA HIS A 92 8.13 5.73 -20.35
C HIS A 92 8.83 6.89 -21.06
N TYR A 93 8.58 8.14 -20.64
CA TYR A 93 9.18 9.33 -21.23
C TYR A 93 9.81 10.21 -20.15
N PHE A 94 11.10 10.48 -20.31
CA PHE A 94 11.88 11.32 -19.40
C PHE A 94 12.58 12.45 -20.15
N VAL A 95 12.71 13.60 -19.49
CA VAL A 95 13.48 14.76 -19.98
C VAL A 95 14.51 15.18 -18.94
N LEU A 96 15.49 16.00 -19.31
CA LEU A 96 16.40 16.57 -18.32
C LEU A 96 15.66 17.56 -17.41
N ALA A 97 15.85 17.42 -16.10
CA ALA A 97 15.31 18.35 -15.14
C ALA A 97 15.98 19.72 -15.30
N THR A 98 15.19 20.79 -15.40
CA THR A 98 15.69 22.18 -15.46
C THR A 98 16.01 22.73 -14.08
N THR A 99 15.36 22.19 -13.05
CA THR A 99 15.57 22.50 -11.64
C THR A 99 15.70 21.18 -10.88
N PRO A 100 16.54 21.10 -9.84
CA PRO A 100 16.56 19.93 -8.96
C PRO A 100 15.14 19.64 -8.46
N GLN A 101 14.71 18.38 -8.59
CA GLN A 101 13.47 17.97 -7.93
C GLN A 101 13.65 18.02 -6.43
N ASN A 102 12.62 18.49 -5.75
CA ASN A 102 12.52 18.52 -4.31
C ASN A 102 11.08 18.21 -3.93
N ASN A 103 10.87 17.27 -3.01
CA ASN A 103 9.55 16.83 -2.56
C ASN A 103 8.70 18.01 -2.03
N TRP A 104 9.34 19.09 -1.55
CA TRP A 104 8.69 20.32 -1.08
C TRP A 104 8.08 21.20 -2.19
N LEU A 105 8.31 20.93 -3.48
CA LEU A 105 7.68 21.67 -4.59
C LEU A 105 6.34 21.07 -5.03
N GLY A 106 6.08 19.82 -4.65
CA GLY A 106 4.92 19.05 -5.08
C GLY A 106 5.04 18.56 -6.52
N GLU A 107 4.49 17.38 -6.77
CA GLU A 107 4.36 16.77 -8.08
C GLU A 107 3.18 17.38 -8.84
N LEU A 108 3.35 17.49 -10.16
CA LEU A 108 2.30 17.93 -11.10
C LEU A 108 1.61 16.73 -11.75
N SER A 109 0.46 16.98 -12.37
CA SER A 109 -0.17 16.00 -13.26
C SER A 109 0.76 15.63 -14.43
N TYR A 110 0.59 14.44 -15.00
CA TYR A 110 1.35 14.04 -16.19
C TYR A 110 1.07 14.93 -17.38
N ARG A 111 -0.17 15.41 -17.53
CA ARG A 111 -0.52 16.41 -18.56
C ARG A 111 0.27 17.70 -18.39
N GLN A 112 0.39 18.22 -17.17
CA GLN A 112 1.17 19.44 -16.91
C GLN A 112 2.64 19.24 -17.24
N LEU A 113 3.24 18.14 -16.79
CA LEU A 113 4.65 17.85 -17.07
C LEU A 113 4.91 17.70 -18.58
N TRP A 114 3.98 17.06 -19.31
CA TRP A 114 4.02 16.96 -20.77
C TRP A 114 3.98 18.34 -21.43
N ASN A 115 3.04 19.19 -21.03
CA ASN A 115 2.89 20.54 -21.56
C ASN A 115 4.12 21.40 -21.25
N GLU A 116 4.62 21.40 -20.01
CA GLU A 116 5.84 22.13 -19.62
C GLU A 116 7.06 21.65 -20.40
N ALA A 117 7.20 20.34 -20.63
CA ALA A 117 8.29 19.81 -21.45
C ALA A 117 8.19 20.27 -22.91
N ARG A 118 6.99 20.24 -23.50
CA ARG A 118 6.76 20.75 -24.85
C ARG A 118 7.04 22.24 -24.96
N ASP A 119 6.60 23.03 -23.99
CA ASP A 119 6.77 24.48 -23.99
C ASP A 119 8.25 24.88 -23.81
N ARG A 120 9.05 24.01 -23.17
CA ARG A 120 10.53 24.10 -23.14
C ARG A 120 11.21 23.65 -24.45
N GLY A 121 10.45 23.21 -25.45
CA GLY A 121 10.95 22.78 -26.75
C GLY A 121 11.33 21.31 -26.86
N CYS A 122 10.93 20.46 -25.90
CA CYS A 122 11.12 19.01 -26.02
C CYS A 122 10.34 18.45 -27.22
N ARG A 123 10.92 17.46 -27.91
CA ARG A 123 10.34 16.84 -29.12
C ARG A 123 9.20 15.86 -28.80
N LEU A 124 8.18 16.34 -28.10
CA LEU A 124 6.94 15.62 -27.80
C LEU A 124 5.88 15.95 -28.85
N ALA A 125 5.16 14.96 -29.35
CA ALA A 125 4.17 15.14 -30.40
C ALA A 125 2.77 15.38 -29.85
N GLY A 126 2.10 16.46 -30.29
CA GLY A 126 0.67 16.69 -30.05
C GLY A 126 0.28 17.02 -28.61
N ALA A 127 -0.98 16.75 -28.28
CA ALA A 127 -1.50 16.83 -26.92
C ALA A 127 -0.98 15.65 -26.09
N TRP A 128 -1.05 15.76 -24.75
CA TRP A 128 -0.70 14.66 -23.85
C TRP A 128 -1.40 13.37 -24.31
N PRO A 129 -0.64 12.31 -24.65
CA PRO A 129 -1.20 11.06 -25.08
C PRO A 129 -1.85 10.44 -23.85
N ARG A 130 -3.16 10.24 -23.92
CA ARG A 130 -3.89 9.59 -22.85
C ARG A 130 -3.27 8.22 -22.58
N GLU A 131 -2.70 8.04 -21.38
CA GLU A 131 -1.95 6.84 -21.07
C GLU A 131 -2.90 5.70 -20.72
N SER A 132 -2.70 4.54 -21.34
CA SER A 132 -3.34 3.30 -20.92
C SER A 132 -2.72 2.85 -19.60
N PHE A 133 -3.55 2.63 -18.59
CA PHE A 133 -3.13 2.04 -17.33
C PHE A 133 -3.11 0.52 -17.50
N GLU A 134 -1.92 -0.07 -17.63
CA GLU A 134 -1.78 -1.51 -17.41
C GLU A 134 -1.79 -1.75 -15.90
N VAL A 135 -2.68 -2.64 -15.45
CA VAL A 135 -2.65 -3.17 -14.09
C VAL A 135 -1.71 -4.39 -14.13
N PRO A 136 -0.49 -4.32 -13.58
CA PRO A 136 0.48 -5.41 -13.75
C PRO A 136 0.18 -6.64 -12.88
N TYR A 137 -1.00 -6.68 -12.24
CA TYR A 137 -1.45 -7.75 -11.37
C TYR A 137 -2.90 -8.11 -11.68
N PRO A 138 -3.32 -9.37 -11.41
CA PRO A 138 -4.72 -9.74 -11.52
C PRO A 138 -5.57 -8.86 -10.62
N VAL A 139 -6.43 -8.06 -11.24
CA VAL A 139 -7.52 -7.37 -10.55
C VAL A 139 -8.83 -8.05 -10.89
N ALA A 140 -9.73 -8.10 -9.91
CA ALA A 140 -11.08 -8.59 -10.13
C ALA A 140 -11.81 -7.75 -11.19
N GLU A 141 -11.52 -6.45 -11.24
CA GLU A 141 -12.11 -5.49 -12.16
C GLU A 141 -11.04 -4.50 -12.62
N THR A 142 -11.02 -4.17 -13.92
CA THR A 142 -10.11 -3.15 -14.46
C THR A 142 -10.74 -1.77 -14.28
N PRO A 143 -10.01 -0.77 -13.76
CA PRO A 143 -10.50 0.60 -13.67
C PRO A 143 -10.70 1.21 -15.06
N GLU A 144 -11.84 1.85 -15.28
CA GLU A 144 -12.14 2.59 -16.50
C GLU A 144 -12.32 4.07 -16.17
N LEU A 145 -12.04 4.94 -17.16
CA LEU A 145 -12.32 6.36 -16.96
C LEU A 145 -13.83 6.59 -17.03
N LYS A 146 -14.39 7.02 -15.89
CA LYS A 146 -15.75 7.50 -15.78
C LYS A 146 -15.76 9.02 -15.72
N THR A 147 -16.63 9.65 -16.51
CA THR A 147 -16.98 11.08 -16.33
C THR A 147 -18.36 11.16 -15.70
N PHE A 148 -18.46 11.87 -14.58
CA PHE A 148 -19.71 12.03 -13.84
C PHE A 148 -20.53 13.18 -14.45
N GLY A 149 -21.82 12.93 -14.71
CA GLY A 149 -22.72 13.93 -15.31
C GLY A 149 -23.45 14.82 -14.30
N GLU A 150 -23.55 14.37 -13.05
CA GLU A 150 -24.37 14.96 -12.00
C GLU A 150 -23.64 14.89 -10.64
N GLY A 151 -24.27 15.41 -9.59
CA GLY A 151 -23.71 15.47 -8.24
C GLY A 151 -22.55 16.45 -8.09
N ASN A 152 -21.90 16.43 -6.92
CA ASN A 152 -20.75 17.29 -6.64
C ASN A 152 -19.52 16.95 -7.51
N LEU A 153 -19.46 15.75 -8.10
CA LEU A 153 -18.45 15.36 -9.10
C LEU A 153 -18.85 15.67 -10.55
N SER A 154 -19.97 16.36 -10.82
CA SER A 154 -20.37 16.68 -12.20
C SER A 154 -19.22 17.32 -13.01
N GLY A 155 -18.90 16.77 -14.18
CA GLY A 155 -17.80 17.19 -15.04
C GLY A 155 -16.41 16.69 -14.64
N VAL A 156 -16.27 15.96 -13.53
CA VAL A 156 -15.03 15.31 -13.11
C VAL A 156 -14.89 13.95 -13.79
N SER A 157 -13.68 13.62 -14.22
CA SER A 157 -13.33 12.29 -14.74
C SER A 157 -12.39 11.55 -13.78
N LEU A 158 -12.71 10.32 -13.40
CA LEU A 158 -11.89 9.47 -12.53
C LEU A 158 -11.74 8.06 -13.12
N TYR A 159 -10.55 7.46 -12.97
CA TYR A 159 -10.35 6.03 -13.19
C TYR A 159 -10.88 5.25 -11.98
N VAL A 160 -11.96 4.49 -12.18
CA VAL A 160 -12.68 3.77 -11.13
C VAL A 160 -13.07 2.36 -11.61
N THR A 161 -13.07 1.37 -10.72
CA THR A 161 -13.69 0.07 -11.02
C THR A 161 -15.21 0.16 -10.89
N LYS A 162 -15.90 -0.82 -11.46
CA LYS A 162 -17.37 -0.88 -11.41
C LYS A 162 -17.89 -1.02 -9.97
N SER A 163 -17.22 -1.83 -9.15
CA SER A 163 -17.49 -1.99 -7.73
C SER A 163 -17.26 -0.68 -6.97
N TYR A 164 -16.19 0.07 -7.28
CA TYR A 164 -15.89 1.33 -6.62
C TYR A 164 -16.81 2.48 -7.07
N GLU A 165 -17.45 2.37 -8.25
CA GLU A 165 -18.48 3.31 -8.71
C GLU A 165 -19.64 3.44 -7.70
N GLU A 166 -19.90 2.40 -6.89
CA GLU A 166 -20.92 2.44 -5.84
C GLU A 166 -20.64 3.44 -4.71
N TYR A 167 -19.40 3.90 -4.55
CA TYR A 167 -19.06 4.98 -3.62
C TYR A 167 -19.33 6.37 -4.21
N TYR A 168 -19.52 6.47 -5.53
CA TYR A 168 -19.77 7.71 -6.27
C TYR A 168 -21.24 7.83 -6.73
N ARG A 169 -22.20 7.30 -5.98
CA ARG A 169 -23.61 7.17 -6.39
C ARG A 169 -24.19 8.49 -6.88
N ASN A 170 -24.70 8.48 -8.12
CA ASN A 170 -25.24 9.65 -8.82
C ASN A 170 -24.25 10.83 -8.86
N GLY A 171 -22.95 10.52 -8.97
CA GLY A 171 -21.86 11.50 -9.00
C GLY A 171 -21.66 12.25 -7.68
N ASN A 172 -22.13 11.71 -6.55
CA ASN A 172 -21.88 12.27 -5.22
C ASN A 172 -20.82 11.48 -4.48
N TYR A 173 -19.89 12.19 -3.85
CA TYR A 173 -18.88 11.64 -2.95
C TYR A 173 -18.54 12.67 -1.88
N ASP A 174 -18.65 12.28 -0.61
CA ASP A 174 -18.49 13.17 0.54
C ASP A 174 -19.25 14.50 0.37
N ASP A 175 -20.47 14.43 -0.15
CA ASP A 175 -21.31 15.60 -0.43
C ASP A 175 -21.62 16.42 0.82
N PHE A 176 -21.71 15.78 1.98
CA PHE A 176 -21.78 16.45 3.29
C PHE A 176 -20.58 17.36 3.59
N LEU A 177 -19.37 17.02 3.11
CA LEU A 177 -18.20 17.91 3.23
C LEU A 177 -18.37 19.15 2.36
N SER A 178 -18.82 18.94 1.11
CA SER A 178 -19.11 20.02 0.18
C SER A 178 -20.21 20.94 0.71
N GLU A 179 -21.29 20.38 1.26
CA GLU A 179 -22.39 21.11 1.89
C GLU A 179 -21.89 21.97 3.05
N TYR A 180 -21.07 21.41 3.93
CA TYR A 180 -20.46 22.17 5.02
C TYR A 180 -19.61 23.33 4.52
N LEU A 181 -18.79 23.10 3.49
CA LEU A 181 -17.91 24.12 2.94
C LEU A 181 -18.65 25.27 2.24
N THR A 182 -19.91 25.09 1.82
CA THR A 182 -20.72 26.19 1.27
C THR A 182 -20.91 27.37 2.23
N ARG A 183 -20.66 27.16 3.53
CA ARG A 183 -20.72 28.19 4.58
C ARG A 183 -19.51 29.15 4.55
N PHE A 184 -18.50 28.85 3.74
CA PHE A 184 -17.23 29.58 3.71
C PHE A 184 -16.84 29.94 2.27
N ASP A 185 -16.14 31.06 2.11
CA ASP A 185 -15.53 31.43 0.84
C ASP A 185 -14.11 30.87 0.74
N LEU A 186 -13.90 29.97 -0.22
CA LEU A 186 -12.62 29.36 -0.54
C LEU A 186 -12.00 29.93 -1.83
N SER A 187 -12.65 30.88 -2.50
CA SER A 187 -12.15 31.43 -3.76
C SER A 187 -10.78 32.10 -3.56
N GLY A 188 -9.80 31.71 -4.38
CA GLY A 188 -8.41 32.18 -4.29
C GLY A 188 -7.64 31.67 -3.07
N GLN A 189 -8.19 30.74 -2.29
CA GLN A 189 -7.58 30.25 -1.05
C GLN A 189 -6.76 28.98 -1.25
N THR A 190 -5.98 28.62 -0.24
CA THR A 190 -5.24 27.35 -0.18
C THR A 190 -6.00 26.32 0.65
N VAL A 191 -6.14 25.09 0.12
CA VAL A 191 -6.70 23.93 0.82
C VAL A 191 -5.62 22.87 0.96
N PHE A 192 -5.46 22.32 2.16
CA PHE A 192 -4.65 21.11 2.36
C PHE A 192 -5.58 19.90 2.37
N ASP A 193 -5.36 18.97 1.45
CA ASP A 193 -6.07 17.70 1.35
C ASP A 193 -5.15 16.58 1.83
N ILE A 194 -5.22 16.26 3.13
CA ILE A 194 -4.32 15.30 3.78
C ILE A 194 -5.01 13.94 3.81
N GLY A 195 -4.43 12.98 3.10
CA GLY A 195 -5.11 11.74 2.71
C GLY A 195 -5.92 11.92 1.45
N ALA A 196 -5.25 12.35 0.38
CA ALA A 196 -5.89 12.71 -0.89
C ALA A 196 -6.39 11.49 -1.69
N PHE A 197 -5.89 10.29 -1.37
CA PHE A 197 -6.24 9.04 -2.03
C PHE A 197 -6.12 9.15 -3.56
N VAL A 198 -7.21 8.89 -4.31
CA VAL A 198 -7.25 8.99 -5.78
C VAL A 198 -7.73 10.36 -6.30
N GLY A 199 -7.97 11.32 -5.40
CA GLY A 199 -8.21 12.72 -5.77
C GLY A 199 -9.64 13.15 -6.01
N ALA A 200 -10.64 12.36 -5.61
CA ALA A 200 -12.04 12.78 -5.73
C ALA A 200 -12.30 14.09 -4.95
N ASN A 201 -11.86 14.17 -3.69
CA ASN A 201 -11.95 15.40 -2.89
C ASN A 201 -10.99 16.49 -3.38
N THR A 202 -9.74 16.14 -3.76
CA THR A 202 -8.79 17.09 -4.38
C THR A 202 -9.41 17.85 -5.55
N LEU A 203 -10.11 17.17 -6.46
CA LEU A 203 -10.73 17.79 -7.64
C LEU A 203 -11.93 18.67 -7.28
N GLN A 204 -12.70 18.30 -6.26
CA GLN A 204 -13.75 19.15 -5.69
C GLN A 204 -13.16 20.42 -5.07
N PHE A 205 -12.10 20.30 -4.26
CA PHE A 205 -11.40 21.44 -3.67
C PHE A 205 -10.80 22.35 -4.75
N SER A 206 -10.21 21.78 -5.81
CA SER A 206 -9.68 22.57 -6.93
C SER A 206 -10.78 23.42 -7.60
N ARG A 207 -11.98 22.87 -7.74
CA ARG A 207 -13.14 23.62 -8.23
C ARG A 207 -13.54 24.74 -7.27
N MET A 208 -13.61 24.46 -5.97
CA MET A 208 -14.03 25.42 -4.95
C MET A 208 -13.05 26.59 -4.81
N VAL A 209 -11.74 26.32 -4.86
CA VAL A 209 -10.74 27.40 -4.73
C VAL A 209 -10.65 28.26 -5.98
N GLY A 210 -11.02 27.73 -7.15
CA GLY A 210 -11.08 28.53 -8.38
C GLY A 210 -9.72 29.06 -8.85
N GLU A 211 -9.74 30.06 -9.72
CA GLU A 211 -8.55 30.75 -10.19
C GLU A 211 -7.83 31.47 -9.03
N GLY A 212 -6.50 31.40 -9.00
CA GLY A 212 -5.67 31.97 -7.94
C GLY A 212 -5.64 31.15 -6.64
N GLY A 213 -6.46 30.11 -6.52
CA GLY A 213 -6.42 29.15 -5.42
C GLY A 213 -5.33 28.09 -5.57
N LEU A 214 -5.12 27.29 -4.51
CA LEU A 214 -4.15 26.20 -4.48
C LEU A 214 -4.70 25.02 -3.67
N VAL A 215 -4.48 23.80 -4.14
CA VAL A 215 -4.72 22.57 -3.38
C VAL A 215 -3.39 21.85 -3.17
N CYS A 216 -3.01 21.66 -1.92
CA CYS A 216 -1.86 20.83 -1.53
C CYS A 216 -2.39 19.46 -1.08
N SER A 217 -2.24 18.45 -1.94
CA SER A 217 -2.73 17.09 -1.72
C SER A 217 -1.61 16.21 -1.20
N PHE A 218 -1.77 15.60 -0.02
CA PHE A 218 -0.77 14.73 0.60
C PHE A 218 -1.21 13.26 0.46
N GLU A 219 -0.35 12.45 -0.17
CA GLU A 219 -0.60 11.02 -0.37
C GLU A 219 0.73 10.24 -0.35
N PRO A 220 1.07 9.57 0.78
CA PRO A 220 2.30 8.80 0.89
C PRO A 220 2.26 7.51 0.06
N ASN A 221 1.10 6.89 -0.17
CA ASN A 221 0.99 5.64 -0.91
C ASN A 221 1.28 5.90 -2.41
N PRO A 222 2.40 5.41 -2.97
CA PRO A 222 2.78 5.65 -4.36
C PRO A 222 1.75 5.18 -5.39
N PHE A 223 0.96 4.13 -5.08
CA PHE A 223 -0.06 3.61 -5.99
C PHE A 223 -1.28 4.53 -6.04
N ASN A 224 -1.72 5.03 -4.88
CA ASN A 224 -2.79 6.04 -4.80
C ASN A 224 -2.34 7.34 -5.45
N ARG A 225 -1.11 7.79 -5.16
CA ARG A 225 -0.52 9.02 -5.72
C ARG A 225 -0.41 8.96 -7.24
N ASP A 226 0.00 7.83 -7.81
CA ASP A 226 0.02 7.64 -9.27
C ASP A 226 -1.38 7.77 -9.88
N ARG A 227 -2.39 7.13 -9.27
CA ARG A 227 -3.80 7.24 -9.69
C ARG A 227 -4.32 8.68 -9.56
N LEU A 228 -3.99 9.38 -8.48
CA LEU A 228 -4.31 10.80 -8.28
C LEU A 228 -3.76 11.66 -9.42
N ARG A 229 -2.49 11.48 -9.79
CA ARG A 229 -1.85 12.25 -10.88
C ARG A 229 -2.41 11.92 -12.26
N LEU A 230 -2.81 10.67 -12.49
CA LEU A 230 -3.57 10.28 -13.69
C LEU A 230 -4.94 10.96 -13.73
N ASN A 231 -5.70 10.90 -12.63
CA ASN A 231 -7.01 11.54 -12.53
C ASN A 231 -6.90 13.06 -12.75
N LEU A 232 -5.90 13.73 -12.17
CA LEU A 232 -5.63 15.14 -12.45
C LEU A 232 -5.38 15.38 -13.95
N SER A 233 -4.62 14.51 -14.61
CA SER A 233 -4.33 14.62 -16.05
C SER A 233 -5.58 14.50 -16.93
N GLU A 234 -6.64 13.88 -16.43
CA GLU A 234 -7.94 13.77 -17.12
C GLU A 234 -8.85 14.99 -16.87
N ASN A 235 -8.47 15.88 -15.95
CA ASN A 235 -9.23 17.07 -15.57
C ASN A 235 -8.41 18.36 -15.79
N PRO A 236 -8.06 18.70 -17.06
CA PRO A 236 -7.14 19.81 -17.39
C PRO A 236 -7.62 21.20 -16.95
N HIS A 237 -8.89 21.36 -16.57
CA HIS A 237 -9.44 22.62 -16.10
C HIS A 237 -9.36 22.77 -14.57
N LEU A 238 -8.91 21.72 -13.87
CA LEU A 238 -8.79 21.65 -12.43
C LEU A 238 -7.36 21.34 -11.97
N ASP A 239 -6.49 20.82 -12.83
CA ASP A 239 -5.20 20.29 -12.37
C ASP A 239 -4.14 21.37 -12.13
N GLU A 240 -4.16 22.49 -12.86
CA GLU A 240 -3.13 23.55 -12.82
C GLU A 240 -2.85 24.09 -11.40
N ARG A 241 -3.88 24.06 -10.55
CA ARG A 241 -3.85 24.59 -9.16
C ARG A 241 -3.70 23.50 -8.09
N VAL A 242 -3.34 22.28 -8.48
CA VAL A 242 -3.09 21.18 -7.56
C VAL A 242 -1.59 20.88 -7.51
N ARG A 243 -1.08 20.61 -6.31
CA ARG A 243 0.27 20.11 -6.07
C ARG A 243 0.18 18.87 -5.19
N VAL A 244 0.84 17.79 -5.59
CA VAL A 244 0.76 16.49 -4.91
C VAL A 244 2.05 16.21 -4.15
N PHE A 245 1.96 15.93 -2.85
CA PHE A 245 3.10 15.76 -1.97
C PHE A 245 3.20 14.30 -1.49
N PRO A 246 4.37 13.65 -1.63
CA PRO A 246 4.56 12.24 -1.24
C PRO A 246 4.82 12.07 0.27
N PHE A 247 4.29 12.97 1.11
CA PHE A 247 4.50 12.97 2.55
C PHE A 247 3.32 12.31 3.28
N ALA A 248 3.65 11.49 4.28
CA ALA A 248 2.74 11.27 5.39
C ALA A 248 2.75 12.52 6.29
N VAL A 249 1.65 12.76 7.01
CA VAL A 249 1.54 13.89 7.95
C VAL A 249 1.38 13.37 9.37
N SER A 250 2.22 13.84 10.27
CA SER A 250 2.23 13.42 11.69
C SER A 250 2.68 14.55 12.62
N ASP A 251 3.02 14.21 13.87
CA ASP A 251 3.56 15.10 14.89
C ASP A 251 5.09 15.23 14.84
N GLN A 252 5.76 14.51 13.93
CA GLN A 252 7.22 14.46 13.80
C GLN A 252 7.67 14.45 12.34
N GLU A 253 8.94 14.83 12.13
CA GLU A 253 9.62 14.87 10.83
C GLU A 253 10.49 13.61 10.65
N GLY A 254 10.74 13.22 9.39
CA GLY A 254 11.74 12.19 9.06
C GLY A 254 11.17 11.03 8.25
N GLN A 255 11.38 9.80 8.73
CA GLN A 255 10.84 8.58 8.13
C GLN A 255 9.94 7.88 9.13
N ILE A 256 8.85 7.29 8.65
CA ILE A 256 7.96 6.45 9.46
C ILE A 256 7.61 5.17 8.73
N ASN A 257 7.38 4.09 9.49
CA ASN A 257 6.80 2.88 8.93
C ASN A 257 5.35 3.14 8.54
N PHE A 258 5.01 2.72 7.33
CA PHE A 258 3.71 2.89 6.71
C PHE A 258 3.20 1.55 6.20
N ARG A 259 2.04 1.14 6.72
CA ARG A 259 1.36 -0.07 6.27
C ARG A 259 0.59 0.25 5.02
N LEU A 260 1.11 -0.24 3.91
CA LEU A 260 0.63 0.07 2.58
C LEU A 260 -0.12 -1.12 1.99
N HIS A 261 -1.26 -0.85 1.37
CA HIS A 261 -1.89 -1.78 0.45
C HIS A 261 -1.76 -1.27 -0.99
N ARG A 262 -1.33 -2.16 -1.89
CA ARG A 262 -0.95 -1.81 -3.26
C ARG A 262 -2.14 -1.72 -4.22
N ASN A 263 -3.20 -2.48 -3.95
CA ASN A 263 -4.37 -2.50 -4.83
C ASN A 263 -5.35 -1.38 -4.44
N VAL A 264 -5.26 -0.28 -5.20
CA VAL A 264 -6.06 0.95 -5.08
C VAL A 264 -7.56 0.67 -5.02
N ASP A 265 -8.05 -0.30 -5.80
CA ASP A 265 -9.49 -0.50 -5.99
C ASP A 265 -10.06 -1.62 -5.09
N ALA A 266 -9.27 -2.13 -4.13
CA ALA A 266 -9.70 -3.21 -3.22
C ALA A 266 -10.65 -2.77 -2.10
N GLY A 267 -11.00 -1.48 -2.02
CA GLY A 267 -11.79 -0.93 -0.90
C GLY A 267 -11.03 -0.78 0.42
N ILE A 268 -9.75 -1.18 0.45
CA ILE A 268 -8.89 -1.23 1.64
C ILE A 268 -7.57 -0.47 1.47
N SER A 269 -7.27 0.04 0.27
CA SER A 269 -6.08 0.87 0.02
C SER A 269 -6.15 2.23 0.71
N SER A 270 -7.36 2.76 0.89
CA SER A 270 -7.63 3.94 1.71
C SER A 270 -7.15 3.71 3.14
N ALA A 271 -7.34 2.49 3.66
CA ALA A 271 -6.91 2.04 4.99
C ALA A 271 -5.38 1.86 5.14
N SER A 272 -4.55 2.53 4.33
CA SER A 272 -3.09 2.56 4.53
C SER A 272 -2.74 3.61 5.58
N TYR A 273 -1.90 3.26 6.56
CA TYR A 273 -1.71 4.11 7.74
C TYR A 273 -0.29 4.04 8.31
N ILE A 274 0.08 5.09 9.06
CA ILE A 274 1.38 5.21 9.74
C ILE A 274 1.37 4.52 11.11
N ASP A 275 2.55 4.11 11.59
CA ASP A 275 2.69 3.66 12.98
C ASP A 275 2.16 4.70 13.98
N GLY A 276 1.41 4.25 14.98
CA GLY A 276 0.75 5.11 15.98
C GLY A 276 -0.67 5.55 15.61
N ALA A 277 -1.16 5.25 14.40
CA ALA A 277 -2.57 5.47 14.07
C ALA A 277 -3.50 4.55 14.89
N HIS A 278 -4.69 5.06 15.20
CA HIS A 278 -5.73 4.30 15.90
C HIS A 278 -6.81 3.82 14.92
N THR A 279 -6.48 2.77 14.17
CA THR A 279 -7.35 2.12 13.18
C THR A 279 -8.40 1.20 13.82
N THR A 280 -9.43 0.84 13.04
CA THR A 280 -10.45 -0.16 13.42
C THR A 280 -10.03 -1.59 13.09
N MET A 281 -9.07 -1.78 12.16
CA MET A 281 -8.59 -3.10 11.73
C MET A 281 -7.50 -3.66 12.65
N THR A 282 -7.56 -4.96 12.91
CA THR A 282 -6.56 -5.71 13.69
C THR A 282 -5.34 -6.13 12.84
N ASP A 283 -4.19 -6.36 13.48
CA ASP A 283 -2.97 -6.85 12.80
C ASP A 283 -3.20 -8.16 12.03
N VAL A 284 -4.07 -9.04 12.54
CA VAL A 284 -4.43 -10.30 11.89
C VAL A 284 -5.20 -10.05 10.59
N GLU A 285 -6.17 -9.14 10.62
CA GLU A 285 -6.92 -8.75 9.42
C GLU A 285 -5.98 -8.17 8.36
N LEU A 286 -5.11 -7.23 8.75
CA LEU A 286 -4.16 -6.59 7.84
C LEU A 286 -3.22 -7.59 7.13
N SER A 287 -2.72 -8.59 7.87
CA SER A 287 -1.89 -9.63 7.28
C SER A 287 -2.63 -10.49 6.25
N ASN A 288 -3.92 -10.73 6.45
CA ASN A 288 -4.76 -11.50 5.53
C ASN A 288 -5.15 -10.70 4.28
N PHE A 289 -5.15 -9.37 4.38
CA PHE A 289 -5.49 -8.46 3.29
C PHE A 289 -4.30 -8.06 2.42
N GLY A 290 -3.09 -8.54 2.68
CA GLY A 290 -1.93 -8.32 1.80
C GLY A 290 -1.28 -6.94 1.96
N PHE A 291 -1.38 -6.33 3.15
CA PHE A 291 -0.62 -5.14 3.48
C PHE A 291 0.89 -5.44 3.57
N THR A 292 1.71 -4.46 3.20
CA THR A 292 3.17 -4.50 3.29
C THR A 292 3.68 -3.26 4.02
N ASP A 293 4.68 -3.43 4.88
CA ASP A 293 5.38 -2.33 5.53
C ASP A 293 6.38 -1.67 4.57
N VAL A 294 6.32 -0.34 4.48
CA VAL A 294 7.28 0.49 3.73
C VAL A 294 7.69 1.70 4.56
N SER A 295 8.90 2.22 4.35
CA SER A 295 9.33 3.50 4.93
C SER A 295 8.88 4.65 4.04
N VAL A 296 8.26 5.68 4.60
CA VAL A 296 7.85 6.90 3.87
C VAL A 296 8.35 8.17 4.56
N ASP A 297 8.57 9.21 3.76
CA ASP A 297 8.83 10.56 4.27
C ASP A 297 7.62 11.05 5.08
N VAL A 298 7.87 11.63 6.26
CA VAL A 298 6.86 12.27 7.10
C VAL A 298 7.23 13.71 7.39
N CYS A 299 6.24 14.61 7.33
CA CYS A 299 6.37 16.00 7.74
C CYS A 299 5.28 16.39 8.73
N THR A 300 5.50 17.49 9.45
CA THR A 300 4.43 18.14 10.23
C THR A 300 3.74 19.21 9.38
N ILE A 301 2.48 19.55 9.70
CA ILE A 301 1.78 20.66 9.03
C ILE A 301 2.53 21.98 9.25
N ASP A 302 3.04 22.20 10.46
CA ASP A 302 3.82 23.40 10.79
C ASP A 302 5.12 23.51 9.97
N GLU A 303 5.86 22.41 9.83
CA GLU A 303 7.06 22.36 8.98
C GLU A 303 6.71 22.65 7.52
N PHE A 304 5.63 22.04 7.01
CA PHE A 304 5.20 22.25 5.64
C PHE A 304 4.87 23.71 5.36
N VAL A 305 4.11 24.35 6.25
CA VAL A 305 3.81 25.79 6.15
C VAL A 305 5.10 26.62 6.20
N GLU A 306 6.04 26.30 7.09
CA GLU A 306 7.30 27.02 7.23
C GLU A 306 8.18 26.92 5.97
N ARG A 307 8.30 25.72 5.38
CA ARG A 307 9.16 25.47 4.23
C ARG A 307 8.58 25.95 2.90
N THR A 308 7.27 25.90 2.74
CA THR A 308 6.59 26.21 1.47
C THR A 308 5.98 27.62 1.44
N ALA A 309 5.77 28.21 2.61
CA ALA A 309 4.96 29.42 2.80
C ALA A 309 3.49 29.28 2.34
N PHE A 310 3.02 28.06 2.07
CA PHE A 310 1.61 27.82 1.80
C PHE A 310 0.83 27.83 3.12
N SER A 311 -0.20 28.68 3.18
CA SER A 311 -1.01 28.91 4.38
C SER A 311 -2.44 28.41 4.15
N PRO A 312 -2.91 27.38 4.88
CA PRO A 312 -4.22 26.79 4.61
C PRO A 312 -5.37 27.65 5.13
N LYS A 313 -6.40 27.86 4.30
CA LYS A 313 -7.72 28.31 4.74
C LYS A 313 -8.59 27.14 5.21
N CYS A 314 -8.38 25.96 4.62
CA CYS A 314 -9.07 24.73 4.96
C CYS A 314 -8.07 23.57 5.01
N ILE A 315 -8.28 22.63 5.91
CA ILE A 315 -7.54 21.36 5.99
C ILE A 315 -8.56 20.22 6.08
N LYS A 316 -8.50 19.29 5.13
CA LYS A 316 -9.12 17.96 5.24
C LYS A 316 -8.11 17.00 5.88
N LEU A 317 -8.53 16.25 6.89
CA LEU A 317 -7.77 15.19 7.57
C LEU A 317 -8.57 13.89 7.52
N ASP A 318 -8.08 12.95 6.73
CA ASP A 318 -8.64 11.62 6.58
C ASP A 318 -7.46 10.68 6.31
N ILE A 319 -6.86 10.21 7.40
CA ILE A 319 -5.59 9.49 7.41
C ILE A 319 -5.67 8.30 8.36
N GLU A 320 -6.83 7.65 8.37
CA GLU A 320 -7.04 6.32 8.93
C GLU A 320 -6.60 6.19 10.40
N GLY A 321 -6.92 7.20 11.22
CA GLY A 321 -6.67 7.18 12.66
C GLY A 321 -5.44 7.93 13.13
N ALA A 322 -4.67 8.53 12.22
CA ALA A 322 -3.54 9.39 12.53
C ALA A 322 -3.91 10.88 12.70
N GLU A 323 -5.21 11.23 12.69
CA GLU A 323 -5.66 12.64 12.67
C GLU A 323 -5.20 13.41 13.91
N HIS A 324 -5.16 12.74 15.07
CA HIS A 324 -4.65 13.32 16.30
C HIS A 324 -3.15 13.68 16.23
N LEU A 325 -2.32 12.86 15.56
CA LEU A 325 -0.89 13.13 15.35
C LEU A 325 -0.70 14.32 14.42
N ALA A 326 -1.42 14.34 13.29
CA ALA A 326 -1.37 15.47 12.36
C ALA A 326 -1.75 16.80 13.05
N LEU A 327 -2.76 16.81 13.93
CA LEU A 327 -3.11 18.01 14.69
C LEU A 327 -2.06 18.42 15.73
N PHE A 328 -1.35 17.47 16.35
CA PHE A 328 -0.22 17.81 17.21
C PHE A 328 0.92 18.48 16.43
N GLY A 329 1.18 18.03 15.21
CA GLY A 329 2.10 18.65 14.26
C GLY A 329 1.59 19.95 13.61
N ALA A 330 0.40 20.43 13.98
CA ALA A 330 -0.22 21.63 13.40
C ALA A 330 -0.41 22.77 14.42
N ALA A 331 0.20 22.68 15.60
CA ALA A 331 -0.10 23.57 16.73
C ALA A 331 0.09 25.06 16.37
N LYS A 332 1.16 25.43 15.66
CA LYS A 332 1.38 26.82 15.22
C LYS A 332 0.37 27.21 14.16
N THR A 333 0.09 26.33 13.20
CA THR A 333 -0.85 26.56 12.09
C THR A 333 -2.27 26.78 12.61
N LEU A 334 -2.74 25.95 13.55
CA LEU A 334 -4.03 26.09 14.21
C LEU A 334 -4.14 27.42 14.98
N ALA A 335 -3.07 27.82 15.68
CA ALA A 335 -3.06 29.07 16.44
C ALA A 335 -3.07 30.32 15.54
N THR A 336 -2.34 30.27 14.42
CA THR A 336 -2.06 31.45 13.58
C THR A 336 -3.02 31.59 12.41
N HIS A 337 -3.21 30.54 11.62
CA HIS A 337 -4.01 30.56 10.39
C HIS A 337 -5.48 30.24 10.65
N ARG A 338 -5.78 29.55 11.75
CA ARG A 338 -7.14 29.15 12.16
C ARG A 338 -7.94 28.55 10.98
N PRO A 339 -7.42 27.53 10.27
CA PRO A 339 -8.09 26.96 9.12
C PRO A 339 -9.44 26.33 9.50
N ILE A 340 -10.37 26.26 8.55
CA ILE A 340 -11.53 25.36 8.63
C ILE A 340 -11.02 23.93 8.59
N LEU A 341 -11.58 23.03 9.40
CA LEU A 341 -11.16 21.64 9.45
C LEU A 341 -12.31 20.72 9.06
N LEU A 342 -12.01 19.77 8.19
CA LEU A 342 -12.85 18.61 7.87
C LEU A 342 -12.09 17.38 8.34
N ILE A 343 -12.62 16.62 9.29
CA ILE A 343 -11.87 15.51 9.90
C ILE A 343 -12.71 14.24 9.94
N GLU A 344 -12.17 13.15 9.43
CA GLU A 344 -12.71 11.80 9.63
C GLU A 344 -12.10 11.16 10.89
N LEU A 345 -12.94 10.72 11.82
CA LEU A 345 -12.54 10.17 13.10
C LEU A 345 -12.72 8.65 13.09
N HIS A 346 -11.59 7.94 13.14
CA HIS A 346 -11.53 6.48 12.99
C HIS A 346 -11.69 5.70 14.30
N SER A 347 -11.64 6.36 15.47
CA SER A 347 -11.83 5.70 16.77
C SER A 347 -12.30 6.66 17.85
N THR A 348 -12.84 6.12 18.95
CA THR A 348 -13.25 6.89 20.13
C THR A 348 -12.07 7.64 20.76
N PHE A 349 -10.88 7.01 20.77
CA PHE A 349 -9.65 7.66 21.21
C PHE A 349 -9.28 8.84 20.31
N CYS A 350 -9.29 8.64 18.99
CA CYS A 350 -8.99 9.69 18.03
C CYS A 350 -9.97 10.85 18.20
N ALA A 351 -11.28 10.56 18.24
CA ALA A 351 -12.34 11.55 18.45
C ALA A 351 -12.14 12.38 19.72
N ALA A 352 -11.93 11.73 20.88
CA ALA A 352 -11.72 12.43 22.14
C ALA A 352 -10.46 13.31 22.12
N THR A 353 -9.38 12.82 21.52
CA THR A 353 -8.09 13.51 21.46
C THR A 353 -8.14 14.71 20.50
N VAL A 354 -8.72 14.53 19.31
CA VAL A 354 -8.93 15.57 18.31
C VAL A 354 -9.81 16.68 18.88
N ILE A 355 -11.00 16.35 19.38
CA ILE A 355 -11.96 17.36 19.88
C ILE A 355 -11.35 18.16 21.03
N ASN A 356 -10.66 17.51 21.96
CA ASN A 356 -9.99 18.20 23.07
C ASN A 356 -8.85 19.10 22.60
N THR A 357 -8.10 18.68 21.58
CA THR A 357 -7.02 19.48 21.01
C THR A 357 -7.58 20.73 20.35
N LEU A 358 -8.60 20.56 19.50
CA LEU A 358 -9.28 21.68 18.83
C LEU A 358 -9.89 22.67 19.82
N ALA A 359 -10.55 22.19 20.88
CA ALA A 359 -11.13 23.03 21.92
C ALA A 359 -10.09 23.95 22.59
N LYS A 360 -8.84 23.48 22.80
CA LYS A 360 -7.75 24.31 23.35
C LYS A 360 -7.36 25.47 22.43
N PHE A 361 -7.54 25.31 21.13
CA PHE A 361 -7.31 26.37 20.14
C PHE A 361 -8.55 27.25 19.91
N GLY A 362 -9.65 27.02 20.62
CA GLY A 362 -10.88 27.81 20.52
C GLY A 362 -11.78 27.42 19.35
N TYR A 363 -11.64 26.18 18.85
CA TYR A 363 -12.50 25.64 17.81
C TYR A 363 -13.81 25.08 18.37
N THR A 364 -14.87 25.19 17.58
CA THR A 364 -16.14 24.50 17.78
C THR A 364 -16.32 23.47 16.68
N SER A 365 -16.69 22.25 17.05
CA SER A 365 -16.90 21.14 16.12
C SER A 365 -18.37 20.73 16.06
N GLU A 366 -18.86 20.40 14.88
CA GLU A 366 -20.16 19.77 14.64
C GLU A 366 -19.98 18.46 13.87
N VAL A 367 -20.84 17.49 14.13
CA VAL A 367 -20.87 16.22 13.38
C VAL A 367 -21.59 16.45 12.06
N LEU A 368 -20.94 16.11 10.96
CA LEU A 368 -21.48 16.22 9.60
C LEU A 368 -22.13 14.90 9.17
N PHE A 369 -21.44 13.79 9.42
CA PHE A 369 -21.88 12.46 9.02
C PHE A 369 -21.37 11.40 9.99
N VAL A 370 -22.10 10.30 10.12
CA VAL A 370 -21.71 9.14 10.92
C VAL A 370 -21.89 7.90 10.05
N GLU A 371 -20.81 7.17 9.87
CA GLU A 371 -20.79 5.92 9.13
C GLU A 371 -21.49 4.79 9.92
N PRO A 372 -22.01 3.76 9.22
CA PRO A 372 -22.62 2.60 9.89
C PRO A 372 -21.68 1.85 10.84
N ASP A 373 -20.37 1.92 10.62
CA ASP A 373 -19.34 1.28 11.44
C ASP A 373 -18.90 2.12 12.66
N GLY A 374 -19.44 3.33 12.79
CA GLY A 374 -19.19 4.25 13.90
C GLY A 374 -18.10 5.28 13.65
N ARG A 375 -17.44 5.29 12.48
CA ARG A 375 -16.60 6.42 12.06
C ARG A 375 -17.46 7.68 11.93
N CYS A 376 -16.88 8.85 12.20
CA CYS A 376 -17.63 10.09 12.05
C CYS A 376 -16.82 11.21 11.42
N PHE A 377 -17.50 12.00 10.61
CA PHE A 377 -16.96 13.19 9.99
C PHE A 377 -17.39 14.42 10.78
N ILE A 378 -16.43 15.28 11.11
CA ILE A 378 -16.69 16.54 11.79
C ILE A 378 -16.23 17.72 10.95
N GLY A 379 -16.99 18.81 11.04
CA GLY A 379 -16.60 20.13 10.59
C GLY A 379 -16.20 20.95 11.81
N SER A 380 -15.04 21.59 11.78
CA SER A 380 -14.58 22.44 12.86
C SER A 380 -14.12 23.79 12.35
N ASN A 381 -14.55 24.85 13.02
CA ASN A 381 -14.09 26.20 12.74
C ASN A 381 -13.93 26.99 14.04
N SER A 382 -13.13 28.04 13.97
CA SER A 382 -12.98 28.97 15.07
C SER A 382 -13.88 30.19 14.87
N ALA A 383 -14.73 30.49 15.84
CA ALA A 383 -15.27 31.84 15.99
C ALA A 383 -14.14 32.83 16.36
N ALA A 384 -14.25 34.10 15.99
CA ALA A 384 -13.34 35.18 16.44
C ALA A 384 -13.32 35.29 17.99
N PRO A 385 -12.36 35.98 18.64
CA PRO A 385 -11.90 35.68 20.00
C PRO A 385 -13.02 35.84 21.03
N ILE A 386 -13.34 34.74 21.72
CA ILE A 386 -14.31 34.74 22.80
C ILE A 386 -13.56 34.74 24.13
N ASP A 387 -13.67 35.85 24.87
CA ASP A 387 -13.34 36.02 26.29
C ASP A 387 -14.34 35.23 27.19
N ALA A 388 -14.60 33.97 26.88
CA ALA A 388 -15.46 33.10 27.70
C ALA A 388 -14.61 32.03 28.36
N LYS A 389 -14.53 32.10 29.69
CA LYS A 389 -14.09 30.99 30.52
C LYS A 389 -14.96 29.77 30.18
N PRO A 390 -14.38 28.62 29.81
CA PRO A 390 -15.17 27.43 29.55
C PRO A 390 -15.87 26.99 30.85
N GLU A 391 -17.13 26.58 30.78
CA GLU A 391 -17.77 25.86 31.87
C GLU A 391 -17.08 24.49 32.03
N THR A 392 -16.07 24.45 32.90
CA THR A 392 -15.19 23.30 33.15
C THR A 392 -15.89 22.15 33.89
N GLY A 393 -17.07 22.35 34.47
CA GLY A 393 -17.65 21.42 35.46
C GLY A 393 -18.10 20.06 34.92
N VAL A 394 -18.70 20.01 33.71
CA VAL A 394 -19.29 18.76 33.18
C VAL A 394 -18.26 17.94 32.39
N LEU A 395 -17.28 18.60 31.78
CA LEU A 395 -16.19 17.96 31.03
C LEU A 395 -15.16 17.33 31.97
N GLN A 396 -14.82 17.98 33.10
CA GLN A 396 -13.85 17.44 34.08
C GLN A 396 -14.24 16.05 34.59
N LEU A 397 -15.54 15.83 34.87
CA LEU A 397 -16.05 14.55 35.38
C LEU A 397 -15.95 13.42 34.34
N LYS A 398 -16.17 13.74 33.05
CA LYS A 398 -15.97 12.80 31.94
C LYS A 398 -14.48 12.51 31.71
N PHE A 399 -13.60 13.51 31.91
CA PHE A 399 -12.15 13.34 31.82
C PHE A 399 -11.58 12.45 32.92
N ASP A 400 -12.04 12.58 34.15
CA ASP A 400 -11.57 11.73 35.24
C ASP A 400 -12.03 10.27 35.04
N THR A 401 -13.19 10.09 34.41
CA THR A 401 -13.72 8.77 34.02
C THR A 401 -12.91 8.15 32.88
N LEU A 402 -12.61 8.92 31.82
CA LEU A 402 -11.77 8.48 30.70
C LEU A 402 -10.31 8.22 31.12
N ARG A 403 -9.72 9.05 32.00
CA ARG A 403 -8.38 8.79 32.56
C ARG A 403 -8.37 7.50 33.38
N ALA A 404 -9.44 7.23 34.13
CA ALA A 404 -9.57 5.99 34.88
C ALA A 404 -9.70 4.77 33.94
N GLU A 405 -10.46 4.88 32.86
CA GLU A 405 -10.55 3.84 31.81
C GLU A 405 -9.22 3.63 31.09
N MET A 406 -8.52 4.69 30.68
CA MET A 406 -7.19 4.58 30.05
C MET A 406 -6.17 3.94 30.99
N ALA A 407 -6.16 4.31 32.28
CA ALA A 407 -5.31 3.69 33.29
C ALA A 407 -5.70 2.23 33.56
N HIS A 408 -6.96 1.85 33.35
CA HIS A 408 -7.42 0.47 33.45
C HIS A 408 -6.99 -0.35 32.22
N ILE A 409 -7.18 0.18 31.01
CA ILE A 409 -6.76 -0.44 29.74
C ILE A 409 -5.25 -0.61 29.69
N ARG A 410 -4.47 0.39 30.12
CA ARG A 410 -3.01 0.30 30.19
C ARG A 410 -2.54 -0.79 31.15
N ARG A 411 -3.15 -0.88 32.34
CA ARG A 411 -2.85 -1.97 33.30
C ARG A 411 -3.23 -3.33 32.74
N LYS A 412 -4.33 -3.42 31.99
CA LYS A 412 -4.75 -4.66 31.32
C LYS A 412 -3.78 -5.03 30.19
N SER A 413 -3.36 -4.08 29.37
CA SER A 413 -2.35 -4.26 28.32
C SER A 413 -0.98 -4.67 28.87
N GLU A 414 -0.51 -4.06 29.96
CA GLU A 414 0.72 -4.47 30.65
C GLU A 414 0.61 -5.88 31.25
N ALA A 415 -0.56 -6.23 31.80
CA ALA A 415 -0.83 -7.58 32.30
C ALA A 415 -0.93 -8.62 31.16
N ASP A 416 -1.52 -8.26 30.03
CA ASP A 416 -1.63 -9.12 28.85
C ASP A 416 -0.28 -9.27 28.14
N ALA A 417 0.56 -8.24 28.11
CA ALA A 417 1.95 -8.32 27.65
C ALA A 417 2.80 -9.22 28.56
N ALA A 418 2.62 -9.14 29.88
CA ALA A 418 3.27 -10.05 30.83
C ALA A 418 2.79 -11.50 30.66
N ARG A 419 1.49 -11.71 30.40
CA ARG A 419 0.93 -13.04 30.06
C ARG A 419 1.45 -13.55 28.72
N LEU A 420 1.56 -12.70 27.71
CA LEU A 420 2.10 -13.06 26.39
C LEU A 420 3.58 -13.43 26.49
N SER A 421 4.36 -12.71 27.31
CA SER A 421 5.74 -13.06 27.63
C SER A 421 5.83 -14.42 28.32
N ALA A 422 4.94 -14.71 29.28
CA ALA A 422 4.90 -16.00 29.97
C ALA A 422 4.49 -17.15 29.03
N SER A 423 3.47 -16.94 28.17
CA SER A 423 3.05 -17.92 27.16
C SER A 423 4.09 -18.12 26.05
N THR A 424 4.89 -17.10 25.72
CA THR A 424 6.01 -17.25 24.76
C THR A 424 7.13 -18.12 25.33
N GLN A 425 7.36 -18.03 26.64
CA GLN A 425 8.29 -18.89 27.37
C GLN A 425 7.78 -20.35 27.42
N GLU A 426 6.49 -20.55 27.67
CA GLU A 426 5.83 -21.86 27.67
C GLU A 426 5.76 -22.49 26.27
N CYS A 427 5.55 -21.68 25.22
CA CYS A 427 5.57 -22.12 23.83
C CYS A 427 6.99 -22.54 23.39
N SER A 428 8.03 -21.91 23.95
CA SER A 428 9.43 -22.28 23.72
C SER A 428 9.78 -23.61 24.38
N SER A 429 9.27 -23.90 25.58
CA SER A 429 9.42 -25.22 26.21
C SER A 429 8.65 -26.31 25.46
N LEU A 430 7.43 -26.02 24.99
CA LEU A 430 6.64 -26.97 24.19
C LEU A 430 7.26 -27.24 22.81
N LYS A 431 7.93 -26.27 22.19
CA LYS A 431 8.70 -26.49 20.94
C LYS A 431 9.87 -27.45 21.14
N LEU A 432 10.55 -27.37 22.29
CA LEU A 432 11.62 -28.32 22.66
C LEU A 432 11.07 -29.71 22.93
N GLU A 433 9.93 -29.85 23.62
CA GLU A 433 9.25 -31.14 23.81
C GLU A 433 8.75 -31.73 22.49
N LEU A 434 8.20 -30.90 21.59
CA LEU A 434 7.76 -31.31 20.26
C LEU A 434 8.93 -31.77 19.38
N ALA A 435 10.08 -31.12 19.46
CA ALA A 435 11.29 -31.56 18.77
C ALA A 435 11.74 -32.94 19.27
N GLY A 436 11.76 -33.16 20.59
CA GLY A 436 12.07 -34.47 21.18
C GLY A 436 11.07 -35.56 20.82
N ALA A 437 9.78 -35.23 20.74
CA ALA A 437 8.73 -36.16 20.30
C ALA A 437 8.89 -36.55 18.81
N ASN A 438 9.23 -35.59 17.94
CA ASN A 438 9.47 -35.84 16.52
C ASN A 438 10.70 -36.74 16.28
N ASP A 439 11.76 -36.57 17.06
CA ASP A 439 12.92 -37.47 16.99
C ASP A 439 12.56 -38.89 17.44
N ARG A 440 11.69 -39.03 18.45
CA ARG A 440 11.17 -40.34 18.90
C ARG A 440 10.29 -41.01 17.85
N VAL A 441 9.49 -40.25 17.10
CA VAL A 441 8.71 -40.77 15.96
C VAL A 441 9.62 -41.31 14.87
N ARG A 442 10.69 -40.57 14.51
CA ARG A 442 11.68 -41.05 13.52
C ARG A 442 12.37 -42.34 13.95
N GLU A 443 12.73 -42.47 15.22
CA GLU A 443 13.29 -43.73 15.75
C GLU A 443 12.31 -44.90 15.61
N LEU A 444 11.02 -44.68 15.89
CA LEU A 444 9.98 -45.69 15.78
C LEU A 444 9.69 -46.06 14.32
N GLU A 445 9.73 -45.12 13.38
CA GLU A 445 9.59 -45.37 11.94
C GLU A 445 10.73 -46.26 11.42
N VAL A 446 11.97 -46.01 11.87
CA VAL A 446 13.13 -46.87 11.54
C VAL A 446 12.94 -48.28 12.11
N GLN A 447 12.46 -48.41 13.34
CA GLN A 447 12.16 -49.72 13.95
C GLN A 447 11.01 -50.45 13.23
N GLN A 448 9.98 -49.73 12.79
CA GLN A 448 8.87 -50.27 12.00
C GLN A 448 9.37 -50.79 10.66
N LEU A 449 10.22 -50.05 9.95
CA LEU A 449 10.81 -50.48 8.68
C LEU A 449 11.68 -51.74 8.86
N ASP A 450 12.46 -51.83 9.94
CA ASP A 450 13.24 -53.04 10.25
C ASP A 450 12.34 -54.25 10.56
N LEU A 451 11.28 -54.06 11.34
CA LEU A 451 10.28 -55.11 11.62
C LEU A 451 9.57 -55.56 10.35
N GLN A 452 9.22 -54.63 9.46
CA GLN A 452 8.53 -54.94 8.21
C GLN A 452 9.46 -55.68 7.24
N ARG A 453 10.76 -55.34 7.22
CA ARG A 453 11.78 -56.10 6.49
C ARG A 453 11.87 -57.53 7.02
N ARG A 454 11.99 -57.72 8.34
CA ARG A 454 12.05 -59.07 8.97
C ARG A 454 10.77 -59.88 8.70
N PHE A 455 9.61 -59.23 8.72
CA PHE A 455 8.34 -59.87 8.39
C PHE A 455 8.32 -60.36 6.93
N ASN A 456 8.79 -59.53 5.99
CA ASN A 456 8.89 -59.91 4.58
C ASN A 456 9.88 -61.07 4.37
N GLU A 457 11.02 -61.05 5.06
CA GLU A 457 11.98 -62.17 5.03
C GLU A 457 11.35 -63.47 5.56
N GLN A 458 10.56 -63.41 6.63
CA GLN A 458 9.81 -64.57 7.12
C GLN A 458 8.74 -65.07 6.14
N GLN A 459 8.04 -64.17 5.44
CA GLN A 459 7.06 -64.55 4.40
C GLN A 459 7.73 -65.29 3.23
N VAL A 460 8.92 -64.86 2.81
CA VAL A 460 9.70 -65.54 1.76
C VAL A 460 10.15 -66.94 2.21
N ILE A 461 10.57 -67.08 3.46
CA ILE A 461 10.91 -68.38 4.05
C ILE A 461 9.67 -69.27 4.11
N LEU A 462 8.54 -68.76 4.59
CA LEU A 462 7.28 -69.49 4.70
C LEU A 462 6.79 -69.97 3.32
N ALA A 463 6.85 -69.11 2.31
CA ALA A 463 6.50 -69.46 0.93
C ALA A 463 7.43 -70.54 0.36
N SER A 464 8.73 -70.48 0.65
CA SER A 464 9.69 -71.52 0.24
C SER A 464 9.45 -72.86 0.94
N VAL A 465 9.11 -72.83 2.23
CA VAL A 465 8.75 -74.03 3.01
C VAL A 465 7.45 -74.64 2.48
N GLN A 466 6.42 -73.83 2.21
CA GLN A 466 5.15 -74.28 1.61
C GLN A 466 5.37 -74.89 0.22
N ALA A 467 6.18 -74.24 -0.63
CA ALA A 467 6.51 -74.74 -1.97
C ALA A 467 7.25 -76.09 -1.91
N ASN A 468 8.15 -76.26 -0.93
CA ASN A 468 8.84 -77.54 -0.70
C ASN A 468 7.91 -78.61 -0.12
N LEU A 469 7.03 -78.27 0.82
CA LEU A 469 6.02 -79.20 1.37
C LEU A 469 5.06 -79.69 0.28
N LEU A 470 4.60 -78.80 -0.62
CA LEU A 470 3.79 -79.19 -1.79
C LEU A 470 4.55 -80.14 -2.72
N ARG A 471 5.85 -79.91 -2.95
CA ARG A 471 6.69 -80.86 -3.71
C ARG A 471 6.79 -82.22 -3.01
N TYR A 472 6.96 -82.27 -1.70
CA TYR A 472 7.07 -83.53 -0.95
C TYR A 472 5.73 -84.30 -0.82
N GLN A 473 4.59 -83.61 -0.75
CA GLN A 473 3.27 -84.25 -0.68
C GLN A 473 2.74 -84.72 -2.04
N LEU A 474 3.09 -84.05 -3.15
CA LEU A 474 2.67 -84.45 -4.49
C LEU A 474 3.55 -85.56 -5.09
N PHE A 475 4.80 -85.71 -4.65
CA PHE A 475 5.72 -86.73 -5.18
C PHE A 475 5.20 -88.18 -5.01
N PRO A 476 4.68 -88.60 -3.83
CA PRO A 476 4.10 -89.94 -3.65
C PRO A 476 2.84 -90.17 -4.48
N ILE A 477 1.97 -89.15 -4.60
CA ILE A 477 0.70 -89.20 -5.35
C ILE A 477 0.96 -89.29 -6.85
N ILE A 478 1.92 -88.51 -7.38
CA ILE A 478 2.32 -88.57 -8.80
C ILE A 478 3.01 -89.91 -9.12
N ARG A 479 3.83 -90.45 -8.20
CA ARG A 479 4.44 -91.78 -8.35
C ARG A 479 3.39 -92.90 -8.34
N LEU A 480 2.40 -92.80 -7.45
CA LEU A 480 1.28 -93.75 -7.35
C LEU A 480 0.37 -93.66 -8.59
N ALA A 481 0.02 -92.46 -9.05
CA ALA A 481 -0.76 -92.25 -10.27
C ALA A 481 -0.05 -92.77 -11.52
N ARG A 482 1.27 -92.61 -11.64
CA ARG A 482 2.06 -93.22 -12.73
C ARG A 482 2.13 -94.75 -12.63
N LYS A 483 2.16 -95.31 -11.41
CA LYS A 483 2.15 -96.76 -11.18
C LYS A 483 0.78 -97.36 -11.50
N ILE A 484 -0.30 -96.70 -11.08
CA ILE A 484 -1.69 -97.03 -11.42
C ILE A 484 -1.92 -96.94 -12.93
N LYS A 485 -1.49 -95.85 -13.58
CA LYS A 485 -1.61 -95.71 -15.04
C LYS A 485 -0.89 -96.85 -15.77
N ARG A 486 0.30 -97.26 -15.34
CA ARG A 486 1.01 -98.44 -15.90
C ARG A 486 0.27 -99.77 -15.67
N ILE A 487 -0.45 -99.91 -14.55
CA ILE A 487 -1.28 -101.10 -14.27
C ILE A 487 -2.51 -101.13 -15.18
N PHE A 488 -3.15 -99.98 -15.43
CA PHE A 488 -4.37 -99.90 -16.26
C PHE A 488 -4.13 -99.70 -17.76
N SER A 489 -2.92 -99.32 -18.18
CA SER A 489 -2.51 -99.24 -19.59
C SER A 489 -1.64 -100.43 -20.02
N GLY A 490 -1.72 -101.53 -19.28
CA GLY A 490 -0.88 -102.73 -19.42
C GLY A 490 -1.66 -104.02 -19.28
N SER A 491 -2.83 -104.08 -19.92
CA SER A 491 -3.52 -105.29 -20.42
C SER A 491 -4.56 -104.85 -21.45
#